data_AF-A0A560DZ60-F1
#
_entry.id   AF-A0A560DZ60-F1
#
_cell.length_a   1.000
_cell.length_b   1.000
_cell.length_c   1.000
_cell.angle_alpha   90.00
_cell.angle_beta   90.00
_cell.angle_gamma   90.00
#
_symmetry.space_group_name_H-M   'P 1'
#
loop_
_entity.id
_entity.type
_entity.pdbx_description
1 polymer ?
#
loop_
_entity_poly.entity_id
_entity_poly.type
_entity_poly.pdbx_seq_one_letter_code
_entity_poly.pdbx_strand_id
1 'polypeptide(L)'
;MPMILPLVPRLWALVVISLFISGCGRTESYRYKLTLAVTTPDGVKRGSTVVQVRFWDVSFPAKGTMHKLDGQALYLDLGPGTRPLIALLTRRLHRKYDDEIRWTEEAGPGTPLILRAYGEARSRDFMDDVPRVARLRGPRKISPNDLPDLVTFADMGDPSSVIEVDRNDLQASVGANITLSEVTIESTDEPITRGIEHVLPWIPTYFEKNLRLDRSGLTGEQTVANRLSWWDFIQSSELKRNN
;
A
#
# COMPACT_ATOMS: atom_id res chain seq x y z
N MET A 1 -46.31 -25.46 -56.51
CA MET A 1 -44.86 -25.17 -56.76
C MET A 1 -44.45 -23.99 -55.89
N PRO A 2 -43.23 -23.98 -55.34
CA PRO A 2 -42.99 -24.17 -53.91
C PRO A 2 -42.96 -22.88 -53.08
N MET A 3 -43.32 -23.05 -51.81
CA MET A 3 -43.23 -22.08 -50.72
C MET A 3 -41.81 -22.12 -50.14
N ILE A 4 -41.09 -21.01 -50.23
CA ILE A 4 -39.77 -20.82 -49.61
C ILE A 4 -39.99 -20.60 -48.11
N LEU A 5 -39.53 -21.55 -47.30
CA LEU A 5 -39.51 -21.45 -45.84
C LEU A 5 -38.25 -20.66 -45.43
N PRO A 6 -38.33 -19.53 -44.70
CA PRO A 6 -37.13 -18.86 -44.23
C PRO A 6 -36.52 -19.66 -43.08
N LEU A 7 -35.39 -20.31 -43.38
CA LEU A 7 -34.40 -20.66 -42.36
C LEU A 7 -33.94 -19.35 -41.69
N VAL A 8 -33.65 -19.42 -40.38
CA VAL A 8 -33.02 -18.39 -39.53
C VAL A 8 -34.01 -17.43 -38.84
N PRO A 9 -34.36 -17.74 -37.57
CA PRO A 9 -34.06 -16.74 -36.53
C PRO A 9 -33.57 -17.36 -35.20
N ARG A 10 -33.05 -18.59 -35.19
CA ARG A 10 -32.64 -19.26 -33.93
C ARG A 10 -31.19 -19.06 -33.50
N LEU A 11 -30.31 -18.53 -34.36
CA LEU A 11 -28.89 -18.35 -34.03
C LEU A 11 -28.53 -16.99 -33.39
N TRP A 12 -29.39 -15.97 -33.47
CA TRP A 12 -29.09 -14.66 -32.90
C TRP A 12 -29.37 -14.56 -31.39
N ALA A 13 -30.25 -15.41 -30.86
CA ALA A 13 -30.59 -15.40 -29.44
C ALA A 13 -29.45 -15.92 -28.52
N LEU A 14 -28.51 -16.71 -29.05
CA LEU A 14 -27.40 -17.26 -28.27
C LEU A 14 -26.16 -16.35 -28.21
N VAL A 15 -26.01 -15.41 -29.15
CA VAL A 15 -24.87 -14.48 -29.17
C VAL A 15 -25.12 -13.24 -28.29
N VAL A 16 -26.39 -12.91 -28.00
CA VAL A 16 -26.73 -11.77 -27.13
C VAL A 16 -26.72 -12.15 -25.64
N ILE A 17 -26.89 -13.44 -25.30
CA ILE A 17 -26.85 -13.92 -23.92
C ILE A 17 -25.39 -14.11 -23.42
N SER A 18 -24.42 -14.32 -24.31
CA SER A 18 -23.01 -14.49 -23.92
C SER A 18 -22.31 -13.19 -23.52
N LEU A 19 -22.87 -12.02 -23.86
CA LEU A 19 -22.27 -10.71 -23.54
C LEU A 19 -22.70 -10.13 -22.18
N PHE A 20 -23.62 -10.80 -21.46
CA PHE A 20 -24.03 -10.42 -20.11
C PHE A 20 -23.42 -11.27 -18.99
N ILE A 21 -22.41 -12.10 -19.30
CA ILE A 21 -21.59 -12.77 -18.28
C ILE A 21 -20.29 -11.96 -18.05
N SER A 22 -20.44 -10.65 -17.87
CA SER A 22 -19.41 -9.90 -17.13
C SER A 22 -19.73 -10.14 -15.66
N GLY A 23 -18.97 -11.03 -15.02
CA GLY A 23 -19.20 -11.46 -13.64
C GLY A 23 -19.46 -10.26 -12.71
N CYS A 24 -20.61 -10.29 -12.04
CA CYS A 24 -21.02 -9.31 -11.05
C CYS A 24 -20.18 -9.51 -9.77
N GLY A 25 -18.89 -9.15 -9.82
CA GLY A 25 -17.99 -9.19 -8.66
C GLY A 25 -18.22 -7.98 -7.75
N ARG A 26 -18.14 -8.16 -6.43
CA ARG A 26 -18.17 -7.02 -5.50
C ARG A 26 -16.89 -6.21 -5.66
N THR A 27 -16.99 -4.90 -5.53
CA THR A 27 -15.86 -3.98 -5.44
C THR A 27 -16.08 -3.10 -4.24
N GLU A 28 -15.14 -3.15 -3.29
CA GLU A 28 -15.24 -2.43 -2.03
C GLU A 28 -13.91 -1.74 -1.73
N SER A 29 -13.94 -0.67 -0.96
CA SER A 29 -12.72 0.03 -0.57
C SER A 29 -12.85 0.70 0.78
N TYR A 30 -11.71 0.88 1.44
CA TYR A 30 -11.58 1.77 2.59
C TYR A 30 -10.32 2.63 2.43
N ARG A 31 -10.24 3.72 3.19
CA ARG A 31 -9.00 4.46 3.39
C ARG A 31 -8.55 4.34 4.82
N TYR A 32 -7.25 4.26 5.01
CA TYR A 32 -6.64 4.34 6.31
C TYR A 32 -5.69 5.54 6.37
N LYS A 33 -5.61 6.16 7.55
CA LYS A 33 -4.60 7.15 7.91
C LYS A 33 -3.62 6.50 8.86
N LEU A 34 -2.35 6.48 8.47
CA LEU A 34 -1.24 6.14 9.35
C LEU A 34 -0.66 7.44 9.90
N THR A 35 -0.48 7.54 11.21
CA THR A 35 0.17 8.68 11.86
C THR A 35 1.32 8.20 12.72
N LEU A 36 2.47 8.86 12.58
CA LEU A 36 3.65 8.66 13.41
C LEU A 36 3.97 9.94 14.18
N ALA A 37 4.36 9.79 15.44
CA ALA A 37 5.01 10.83 16.20
C ALA A 37 6.37 10.32 16.71
N VAL A 38 7.38 11.15 16.56
CA VAL A 38 8.75 10.88 16.94
C VAL A 38 9.22 12.01 17.85
N THR A 39 9.75 11.67 19.01
CA THR A 39 10.38 12.62 19.91
C THR A 39 11.81 12.85 19.45
N THR A 40 12.16 14.10 19.18
CA THR A 40 13.52 14.55 18.88
C THR A 40 13.99 15.56 19.93
N PRO A 41 15.29 15.91 19.98
CA PRO A 41 15.79 16.96 20.87
C PRO A 41 15.08 18.32 20.71
N ASP A 42 14.58 18.62 19.50
CA ASP A 42 13.87 19.85 19.18
C ASP A 42 12.35 19.77 19.43
N GLY A 43 11.88 18.67 20.01
CA GLY A 43 10.48 18.41 20.32
C GLY A 43 9.85 17.29 19.51
N VAL A 44 8.53 17.12 19.64
CA VAL A 44 7.81 16.04 18.96
C VAL A 44 7.53 16.44 17.51
N LYS A 45 8.01 15.62 16.57
CA LYS A 45 7.72 15.69 15.14
C LYS A 45 6.61 14.70 14.80
N ARG A 46 5.58 15.14 14.08
CA ARG A 46 4.40 14.33 13.77
C ARG A 46 4.06 14.44 12.29
N GLY A 47 3.73 13.32 11.66
CA GLY A 47 3.32 13.24 10.27
C GLY A 47 2.29 12.15 10.06
N SER A 48 1.55 12.24 8.95
CA SER A 48 0.55 11.23 8.58
C SER A 48 0.45 11.05 7.07
N THR A 49 0.02 9.87 6.64
CA THR A 49 -0.36 9.59 5.25
C THR A 49 -1.72 8.92 5.21
N VAL A 50 -2.51 9.22 4.19
CA VAL A 50 -3.80 8.60 3.88
C VAL A 50 -3.68 7.79 2.60
N VAL A 51 -4.03 6.51 2.67
CA VAL A 51 -3.93 5.55 1.57
C VAL A 51 -5.26 4.84 1.41
N GLN A 52 -5.67 4.65 0.16
CA GLN A 52 -6.86 3.88 -0.18
C GLN A 52 -6.48 2.45 -0.56
N VAL A 53 -7.25 1.50 -0.05
CA VAL A 53 -7.18 0.09 -0.43
C VAL A 53 -8.49 -0.28 -1.10
N ARG A 54 -8.42 -0.74 -2.34
CA ARG A 54 -9.57 -1.22 -3.11
C ARG A 54 -9.46 -2.71 -3.33
N PHE A 55 -10.54 -3.44 -3.07
CA PHE A 55 -10.68 -4.86 -3.30
C PHE A 55 -11.76 -5.14 -4.33
N TRP A 56 -11.57 -6.17 -5.15
CA TRP A 56 -12.61 -6.66 -6.05
C TRP A 56 -12.53 -8.17 -6.23
N ASP A 57 -13.70 -8.79 -6.35
CA ASP A 57 -13.80 -10.22 -6.64
C ASP A 57 -13.48 -10.47 -8.12
N VAL A 58 -12.65 -11.49 -8.37
CA VAL A 58 -12.41 -12.04 -9.69
C VAL A 58 -12.94 -13.47 -9.74
N SER A 59 -13.58 -13.84 -10.84
CA SER A 59 -14.20 -15.16 -11.03
C SER A 59 -13.59 -15.94 -12.20
N PHE A 60 -12.77 -15.30 -13.03
CA PHE A 60 -12.16 -15.86 -14.23
C PHE A 60 -10.86 -15.10 -14.56
N PRO A 61 -9.75 -15.77 -14.95
CA PRO A 61 -9.55 -17.22 -15.10
C PRO A 61 -9.37 -17.98 -13.76
N ALA A 62 -9.27 -17.26 -12.64
CA ALA A 62 -9.23 -17.82 -11.29
C ALA A 62 -10.25 -17.12 -10.40
N LYS A 63 -10.73 -17.83 -9.37
CA LYS A 63 -11.58 -17.26 -8.32
C LYS A 63 -10.72 -16.73 -7.18
N GLY A 64 -10.92 -15.48 -6.80
CA GLY A 64 -10.23 -14.87 -5.66
C GLY A 64 -10.63 -13.41 -5.46
N THR A 65 -10.01 -12.77 -4.47
CA THR A 65 -10.14 -11.34 -4.22
C THR A 65 -8.82 -10.67 -4.58
N MET A 66 -8.87 -9.74 -5.53
CA MET A 66 -7.75 -8.90 -5.91
C MET A 66 -7.79 -7.60 -5.12
N HIS A 67 -6.64 -6.93 -5.02
CA HIS A 67 -6.54 -5.66 -4.33
C HIS A 67 -5.64 -4.68 -5.11
N LYS A 68 -5.81 -3.39 -4.82
CA LYS A 68 -5.00 -2.30 -5.33
C LYS A 68 -4.87 -1.20 -4.27
N LEU A 69 -3.65 -0.69 -4.09
CA LEU A 69 -3.39 0.49 -3.29
C LEU A 69 -3.35 1.75 -4.15
N ASP A 70 -3.80 2.84 -3.54
CA ASP A 70 -3.66 4.19 -4.07
C ASP A 70 -3.25 5.15 -2.93
N GLY A 71 -2.02 5.64 -2.97
CA GLY A 71 -1.43 6.50 -1.95
C GLY A 71 0.11 6.47 -1.96
N GLN A 72 0.69 7.05 -0.93
CA GLN A 72 2.14 7.17 -0.78
C GLN A 72 2.61 6.82 0.64
N ALA A 73 3.89 6.47 0.74
CA ALA A 73 4.60 6.27 1.99
C ALA A 73 4.53 7.53 2.87
N LEU A 74 4.57 7.34 4.18
CA LEU A 74 4.61 8.44 5.12
C LEU A 74 6.03 8.98 5.16
N TYR A 75 6.23 10.21 4.71
CA TYR A 75 7.47 10.96 4.87
C TYR A 75 7.38 11.85 6.11
N LEU A 76 8.34 11.73 7.02
CA LEU A 76 8.43 12.55 8.23
C LEU A 76 9.80 13.24 8.29
N ASP A 77 9.79 14.55 8.08
CA ASP A 77 10.94 15.40 8.36
C ASP A 77 11.13 15.53 9.89
N LEU A 78 12.32 15.19 10.36
CA LEU A 78 12.68 15.23 11.78
C LEU A 78 13.40 16.51 12.18
N GLY A 79 13.70 17.38 11.21
CA GLY A 79 14.36 18.66 11.40
C GLY A 79 15.77 18.70 10.80
N PRO A 80 16.38 19.90 10.80
CA PRO A 80 17.68 20.13 10.18
C PRO A 80 18.77 19.21 10.71
N GLY A 81 19.62 18.70 9.81
CA GLY A 81 20.75 17.83 10.18
C GLY A 81 20.37 16.41 10.59
N THR A 82 19.08 16.08 10.62
CA THR A 82 18.57 14.74 10.89
C THR A 82 18.03 14.12 9.62
N ARG A 83 18.26 12.83 9.42
CA ARG A 83 17.70 12.14 8.25
C ARG A 83 16.19 11.97 8.43
N PRO A 84 15.38 12.04 7.37
CA PRO A 84 13.94 11.84 7.48
C PRO A 84 13.61 10.39 7.82
N LEU A 85 12.47 10.18 8.47
CA LEU A 85 11.91 8.83 8.65
C LEU A 85 10.84 8.60 7.59
N ILE A 86 10.93 7.48 6.87
CA ILE A 86 9.95 7.10 5.85
C ILE A 86 9.33 5.75 6.23
N ALA A 87 8.01 5.70 6.39
CA ALA A 87 7.27 4.45 6.57
C ALA A 87 6.67 4.01 5.23
N LEU A 88 7.16 2.88 4.72
CA LEU A 88 6.81 2.37 3.40
C LEU A 88 5.33 1.95 3.31
N LEU A 89 4.86 1.75 2.07
CA LEU A 89 3.54 1.16 1.83
C LEU A 89 3.52 -0.35 2.08
N THR A 90 4.69 -1.00 2.14
CA THR A 90 4.84 -2.46 2.10
C THR A 90 5.75 -2.97 3.23
N ARG A 91 5.81 -4.30 3.39
CA ARG A 91 6.72 -5.00 4.30
C ARG A 91 7.59 -6.02 3.56
N ARG A 92 8.46 -5.55 2.67
CA ARG A 92 9.39 -6.38 1.88
C ARG A 92 10.66 -6.78 2.63
N LEU A 93 11.09 -6.00 3.63
CA LEU A 93 12.33 -6.20 4.38
C LEU A 93 12.20 -7.27 5.46
N HIS A 94 11.01 -7.45 6.03
CA HIS A 94 10.73 -8.46 7.05
C HIS A 94 9.61 -9.45 6.66
N ARG A 95 9.88 -10.28 5.65
CA ARG A 95 8.93 -11.24 5.02
C ARG A 95 8.41 -12.38 5.91
N LYS A 96 8.89 -12.52 7.15
CA LYS A 96 8.47 -13.65 7.99
C LYS A 96 6.96 -13.56 8.25
N TYR A 97 6.23 -14.46 7.61
CA TYR A 97 4.84 -14.78 7.93
C TYR A 97 4.83 -15.39 9.33
N ASP A 98 4.45 -14.62 10.33
CA ASP A 98 3.70 -15.22 11.42
C ASP A 98 2.23 -15.29 11.00
N ASP A 99 1.42 -16.04 11.75
CA ASP A 99 0.01 -16.26 11.43
C ASP A 99 -0.84 -14.96 11.49
N GLU A 100 -0.20 -13.83 11.86
CA GLU A 100 -0.76 -12.49 11.90
C GLU A 100 -0.12 -11.59 10.83
N ILE A 101 -0.60 -11.68 9.59
CA ILE A 101 -0.23 -10.71 8.55
C ILE A 101 -0.71 -9.31 8.98
N ARG A 102 0.21 -8.52 9.55
CA ARG A 102 -0.03 -7.15 10.02
C ARG A 102 0.04 -6.14 8.87
N TRP A 103 1.10 -6.25 8.09
CA TRP A 103 1.38 -5.42 6.93
C TRP A 103 1.86 -6.32 5.79
N THR A 104 1.38 -6.07 4.58
CA THR A 104 1.55 -6.97 3.45
C THR A 104 2.69 -6.52 2.52
N GLU A 105 3.16 -7.42 1.66
CA GLU A 105 4.16 -7.10 0.63
C GLU A 105 3.58 -6.23 -0.51
N GLU A 106 2.24 -6.13 -0.63
CA GLU A 106 1.54 -5.54 -1.79
C GLU A 106 0.44 -4.52 -1.42
N ALA A 107 -0.16 -4.63 -0.22
CA ALA A 107 -1.49 -4.12 0.09
C ALA A 107 -1.61 -3.23 1.34
N GLY A 108 -0.52 -2.66 1.87
CA GLY A 108 -0.60 -1.87 3.10
C GLY A 108 -0.94 -2.73 4.34
N PRO A 109 -1.60 -2.16 5.38
CA PRO A 109 -2.03 -2.91 6.54
C PRO A 109 -3.04 -3.98 6.12
N GLY A 110 -2.90 -5.19 6.64
CA GLY A 110 -3.91 -6.21 6.44
C GLY A 110 -5.23 -5.77 7.07
N THR A 111 -6.36 -5.99 6.41
CA THR A 111 -7.70 -5.79 7.01
C THR A 111 -7.82 -6.42 8.42
N PRO A 112 -7.24 -7.61 8.71
CA PRO A 112 -7.20 -8.16 10.06
C PRO A 112 -6.52 -7.28 11.12
N LEU A 113 -5.44 -6.56 10.76
CA LEU A 113 -4.78 -5.61 11.67
C LEU A 113 -5.74 -4.50 12.07
N ILE A 114 -6.45 -3.93 11.09
CA ILE A 114 -7.40 -2.84 11.36
C ILE A 114 -8.53 -3.35 12.24
N LEU A 115 -9.20 -4.44 11.87
CA LEU A 115 -10.28 -5.01 12.69
C LEU A 115 -9.82 -5.29 14.12
N ARG A 116 -8.64 -5.90 14.30
CA ARG A 116 -8.05 -6.14 15.63
C ARG A 116 -7.83 -4.84 16.41
N ALA A 117 -7.30 -3.80 15.78
CA ALA A 117 -7.07 -2.51 16.42
C ALA A 117 -8.38 -1.85 16.92
N TYR A 118 -9.51 -2.15 16.28
CA TYR A 118 -10.85 -1.70 16.69
C TYR A 118 -11.61 -2.70 17.58
N GLY A 119 -11.06 -3.88 17.86
CA GLY A 119 -11.74 -4.92 18.65
C GLY A 119 -12.85 -5.65 17.88
N GLU A 120 -12.83 -5.60 16.55
CA GLU A 120 -13.82 -6.20 15.67
C GLU A 120 -13.47 -7.64 15.30
N ALA A 121 -14.47 -8.52 15.29
CA ALA A 121 -14.30 -9.88 14.78
C ALA A 121 -14.23 -9.90 13.24
N ARG A 122 -13.49 -10.88 12.68
CA ARG A 122 -13.44 -11.13 11.23
C ARG A 122 -14.74 -11.78 10.76
N SER A 123 -15.20 -11.40 9.58
CA SER A 123 -16.29 -12.09 8.90
C SER A 123 -15.79 -13.40 8.29
N ARG A 124 -16.72 -14.31 7.97
CA ARG A 124 -16.37 -15.52 7.22
C ARG A 124 -15.97 -15.19 5.79
N ASP A 125 -16.62 -14.19 5.21
CA ASP A 125 -16.31 -13.64 3.90
C ASP A 125 -15.52 -12.34 4.06
N PHE A 126 -14.30 -12.34 3.53
CA PHE A 126 -13.40 -11.19 3.62
C PHE A 126 -14.01 -9.91 3.03
N MET A 127 -14.79 -10.02 1.96
CA MET A 127 -15.37 -8.84 1.30
C MET A 127 -16.46 -8.17 2.15
N ASP A 128 -17.02 -8.86 3.15
CA ASP A 128 -17.94 -8.24 4.12
C ASP A 128 -17.18 -7.36 5.13
N ASP A 129 -15.88 -7.61 5.36
CA ASP A 129 -15.06 -6.85 6.28
C ASP A 129 -14.64 -5.49 5.71
N VAL A 130 -14.45 -5.38 4.41
CA VAL A 130 -14.01 -4.15 3.74
C VAL A 130 -14.93 -2.95 4.02
N PRO A 131 -16.26 -3.03 3.79
CA PRO A 131 -17.18 -1.93 4.10
C PRO A 131 -17.38 -1.71 5.61
N ARG A 132 -17.14 -2.74 6.45
CA ARG A 132 -17.14 -2.58 7.91
C ARG A 132 -15.97 -1.72 8.35
N VAL A 133 -14.76 -2.03 7.88
CA VAL A 133 -13.56 -1.23 8.12
C VAL A 133 -13.76 0.21 7.67
N ALA A 134 -14.33 0.42 6.47
CA ALA A 134 -14.60 1.76 5.94
C ALA A 134 -15.49 2.63 6.86
N ARG A 135 -16.26 2.04 7.77
CA ARG A 135 -17.17 2.74 8.70
C ARG A 135 -16.58 2.94 10.10
N LEU A 136 -15.45 2.33 10.41
CA LEU A 136 -14.76 2.52 11.70
C LEU A 136 -14.23 3.94 11.80
N ARG A 137 -14.21 4.52 13.00
CA ARG A 137 -13.81 5.92 13.22
C ARG A 137 -12.96 6.09 14.48
N GLY A 138 -12.09 7.09 14.44
CA GLY A 138 -11.20 7.45 15.54
C GLY A 138 -9.89 6.67 15.49
N PRO A 139 -8.77 7.29 15.89
CA PRO A 139 -7.46 6.65 15.84
C PRO A 139 -7.36 5.50 16.84
N ARG A 140 -6.61 4.48 16.45
CA ARG A 140 -6.24 3.33 17.29
C ARG A 140 -4.73 3.19 17.33
N LYS A 141 -4.20 3.08 18.55
CA LYS A 141 -2.77 2.82 18.76
C LYS A 141 -2.46 1.40 18.29
N ILE A 142 -1.36 1.24 17.58
CA ILE A 142 -0.84 -0.07 17.15
C ILE A 142 0.58 -0.26 17.65
N SER A 143 1.03 -1.52 17.69
CA SER A 143 2.40 -1.83 18.09
C SER A 143 3.40 -1.38 17.04
N PRO A 144 4.63 -0.95 17.39
CA PRO A 144 5.70 -0.78 16.41
C PRO A 144 5.91 -2.01 15.53
N ASN A 145 5.70 -3.22 16.06
CA ASN A 145 5.80 -4.48 15.29
C ASN A 145 4.71 -4.64 14.21
N ASP A 146 3.65 -3.84 14.28
CA ASP A 146 2.58 -3.76 13.27
C ASP A 146 2.92 -2.77 12.14
N LEU A 147 4.00 -1.99 12.26
CA LEU A 147 4.39 -1.03 11.22
C LEU A 147 4.84 -1.71 9.92
N PRO A 148 4.71 -1.00 8.77
CA PRO A 148 5.46 -1.32 7.56
C PRO A 148 6.97 -1.28 7.82
N ASP A 149 7.75 -1.59 6.80
CA ASP A 149 9.18 -1.32 6.86
C ASP A 149 9.42 0.19 6.98
N LEU A 150 10.41 0.53 7.80
CA LEU A 150 10.88 1.90 7.97
C LEU A 150 12.22 2.04 7.28
N VAL A 151 12.41 3.14 6.58
CA VAL A 151 13.67 3.46 5.91
C VAL A 151 14.03 4.92 6.08
N THR A 152 15.30 5.19 5.82
CA THR A 152 15.87 6.51 5.61
C THR A 152 16.84 6.44 4.43
N PHE A 153 17.41 7.57 4.03
CA PHE A 153 18.48 7.63 3.02
C PHE A 153 19.71 8.32 3.59
N ALA A 154 20.90 7.87 3.20
CA ALA A 154 22.11 8.65 3.43
C ALA A 154 22.15 9.89 2.52
N ASP A 155 21.63 9.76 1.29
CA ASP A 155 21.40 10.82 0.33
C ASP A 155 20.03 10.64 -0.34
N MET A 156 19.12 11.60 -0.14
CA MET A 156 17.77 11.57 -0.73
C MET A 156 17.76 11.62 -2.26
N GLY A 157 18.85 12.11 -2.88
CA GLY A 157 19.05 12.10 -4.33
C GLY A 157 19.58 10.78 -4.89
N ASP A 158 20.07 9.88 -4.03
CA ASP A 158 20.58 8.56 -4.42
C ASP A 158 19.73 7.44 -3.80
N PRO A 159 18.86 6.79 -4.59
CA PRO A 159 17.98 5.71 -4.10
C PRO A 159 18.76 4.51 -3.57
N SER A 160 19.98 4.27 -4.08
CA SER A 160 20.81 3.15 -3.63
C SER A 160 21.35 3.34 -2.22
N SER A 161 21.29 4.56 -1.69
CA SER A 161 21.71 4.94 -0.35
C SER A 161 20.67 4.66 0.75
N VAL A 162 19.61 3.93 0.41
CA VAL A 162 18.55 3.53 1.36
C VAL A 162 19.13 2.73 2.53
N ILE A 163 18.67 3.05 3.73
CA ILE A 163 19.04 2.40 4.97
C ILE A 163 17.75 1.95 5.65
N GLU A 164 17.67 0.67 5.98
CA GLU A 164 16.60 0.12 6.82
C GLU A 164 16.71 0.71 8.22
N VAL A 165 15.58 1.17 8.77
CA VAL A 165 15.50 1.70 10.12
C VAL A 165 14.85 0.65 11.01
N ASP A 166 15.54 0.23 12.07
CA ASP A 166 14.93 -0.62 13.07
C ASP A 166 13.84 0.17 13.81
N ARG A 167 12.59 -0.32 13.70
CA ARG A 167 11.41 0.20 14.38
C ARG A 167 11.54 0.28 15.90
N ASN A 168 12.43 -0.53 16.49
CA ASN A 168 12.69 -0.58 17.92
C ASN A 168 13.94 0.24 18.33
N ASP A 169 14.72 0.72 17.36
CA ASP A 169 15.96 1.47 17.60
C ASP A 169 16.22 2.52 16.49
N LEU A 170 15.34 3.53 16.41
CA LEU A 170 15.42 4.58 15.39
C LEU A 170 16.76 5.33 15.41
N GLN A 171 17.32 5.50 16.60
CA GLN A 171 18.54 6.30 16.80
C GLN A 171 19.77 5.74 16.06
N ALA A 172 19.83 4.42 15.85
CA ALA A 172 20.94 3.77 15.16
C ALA A 172 21.07 4.21 13.69
N SER A 173 19.95 4.58 13.05
CA SER A 173 19.90 4.90 11.62
C SER A 173 19.56 6.35 11.31
N VAL A 174 18.78 6.98 12.20
CA VAL A 174 18.14 8.28 11.94
C VAL A 174 18.83 9.43 12.69
N GLY A 175 19.39 9.18 13.87
CA GLY A 175 20.11 10.17 14.69
C GLY A 175 19.94 9.99 16.20
N ALA A 176 20.86 10.54 17.00
CA ALA A 176 20.86 10.38 18.45
C ALA A 176 19.61 11.01 19.13
N ASN A 177 19.16 10.39 20.22
CA ASN A 177 18.00 10.84 21.03
C ASN A 177 16.67 10.91 20.26
N ILE A 178 16.52 10.08 19.24
CA ILE A 178 15.29 9.96 18.45
C ILE A 178 14.53 8.71 18.90
N THR A 179 13.29 8.90 19.34
CA THR A 179 12.43 7.79 19.80
C THR A 179 11.04 7.86 19.21
N LEU A 180 10.49 6.71 18.83
CA LEU A 180 9.12 6.60 18.34
C LEU A 180 8.16 6.71 19.53
N SER A 181 7.32 7.74 19.55
CA SER A 181 6.44 8.04 20.69
C SER A 181 4.98 7.67 20.45
N GLU A 182 4.51 7.70 19.20
CA GLU A 182 3.15 7.30 18.86
C GLU A 182 3.07 6.68 17.46
N VAL A 183 2.28 5.62 17.36
CA VAL A 183 1.83 5.04 16.10
C VAL A 183 0.32 4.85 16.18
N THR A 184 -0.41 5.45 15.25
CA THR A 184 -1.84 5.22 15.14
C THR A 184 -2.27 4.89 13.72
N ILE A 185 -3.29 4.05 13.63
CA ILE A 185 -4.04 3.79 12.40
C ILE A 185 -5.49 4.21 12.60
N GLU A 186 -6.08 4.78 11.56
CA GLU A 186 -7.47 5.23 11.58
C GLU A 186 -8.15 4.93 10.25
N SER A 187 -9.38 4.42 10.26
CA SER A 187 -10.23 4.43 9.07
C SER A 187 -10.81 5.83 8.86
N THR A 188 -10.65 6.39 7.67
CA THR A 188 -10.94 7.81 7.39
C THR A 188 -11.59 8.01 6.03
N ASP A 189 -12.24 9.16 5.84
CA ASP A 189 -12.72 9.65 4.54
C ASP A 189 -11.84 10.78 3.98
N GLU A 190 -10.77 11.15 4.69
CA GLU A 190 -9.79 12.15 4.25
C GLU A 190 -9.27 11.85 2.83
N PRO A 191 -8.88 12.89 2.08
CA PRO A 191 -8.31 12.70 0.74
C PRO A 191 -7.00 11.91 0.82
N ILE A 192 -6.74 11.11 -0.22
CA ILE A 192 -5.48 10.36 -0.39
C ILE A 192 -4.30 11.36 -0.39
N THR A 193 -3.25 11.04 0.35
CA THR A 193 -2.05 11.88 0.39
C THR A 193 -1.22 11.70 -0.89
N ARG A 194 -0.71 12.82 -1.43
CA ARG A 194 0.03 12.91 -2.70
C ARG A 194 1.31 13.77 -2.54
N GLY A 195 2.19 13.75 -3.54
CA GLY A 195 3.34 14.65 -3.63
C GLY A 195 4.68 14.13 -3.08
N ILE A 196 4.82 12.83 -2.75
CA ILE A 196 6.10 12.28 -2.28
C ILE A 196 7.22 12.41 -3.33
N GLU A 197 6.88 12.45 -4.61
CA GLU A 197 7.79 12.69 -5.72
C GLU A 197 8.50 14.06 -5.65
N HIS A 198 7.96 15.03 -4.91
CA HIS A 198 8.63 16.32 -4.68
C HIS A 198 9.82 16.19 -3.72
N VAL A 199 9.80 15.21 -2.81
CA VAL A 199 10.90 14.93 -1.88
C VAL A 199 11.78 13.77 -2.37
N LEU A 200 11.25 12.89 -3.22
CA LEU A 200 11.95 11.77 -3.86
C LEU A 200 11.87 11.92 -5.40
N PRO A 201 12.64 12.85 -6.01
CA PRO A 201 12.49 13.23 -7.41
C PRO A 201 12.88 12.15 -8.42
N TRP A 202 13.52 11.08 -7.97
CA TRP A 202 13.90 9.92 -8.80
C TRP A 202 12.72 8.98 -9.10
N ILE A 203 11.61 9.06 -8.35
CA ILE A 203 10.45 8.16 -8.48
C ILE A 203 9.95 8.03 -9.93
N PRO A 204 9.71 9.12 -10.70
CA PRO A 204 9.20 9.00 -12.06
C PRO A 204 10.12 8.20 -12.98
N THR A 205 11.43 8.42 -12.90
CA THR A 205 12.42 7.69 -13.71
C THR A 205 12.46 6.21 -13.37
N TYR A 206 12.38 5.86 -12.08
CA TYR A 206 12.42 4.46 -11.64
C TYR A 206 11.11 3.73 -11.98
N PHE A 207 9.98 4.44 -11.96
CA PHE A 207 8.68 3.96 -12.43
C PHE A 207 8.71 3.62 -13.93
N GLU A 208 9.15 4.57 -14.77
CA GLU A 208 9.18 4.40 -16.23
C GLU A 208 10.06 3.23 -16.64
N LYS A 209 11.24 3.11 -16.03
CA LYS A 209 12.24 2.08 -16.33
C LYS A 209 12.07 0.78 -15.54
N ASN A 210 11.08 0.72 -14.64
CA ASN A 210 10.83 -0.41 -13.74
C ASN A 210 12.07 -0.85 -12.94
N LEU A 211 12.76 0.12 -12.33
CA LEU A 211 14.02 -0.11 -11.61
C LEU A 211 13.79 -0.37 -10.14
N ARG A 212 14.67 -1.20 -9.56
CA ARG A 212 14.95 -1.27 -8.13
C ARG A 212 15.79 -0.09 -7.69
N LEU A 213 15.88 0.18 -6.38
CA LEU A 213 16.60 1.35 -5.89
C LEU A 213 18.09 1.32 -6.24
N ASP A 214 18.68 0.13 -6.36
CA ASP A 214 20.05 -0.10 -6.85
C ASP A 214 20.22 0.01 -8.38
N ARG A 215 19.18 0.44 -9.11
CA ARG A 215 19.12 0.55 -10.58
C ARG A 215 19.12 -0.77 -11.34
N SER A 216 19.00 -1.91 -10.66
CA SER A 216 18.78 -3.19 -11.32
C SER A 216 17.34 -3.31 -11.81
N GLY A 217 17.12 -4.18 -12.82
CA GLY A 217 15.78 -4.53 -13.30
C GLY A 217 15.18 -5.77 -12.65
N LEU A 218 15.94 -6.49 -11.81
CA LEU A 218 15.56 -7.78 -11.25
C LEU A 218 15.69 -7.75 -9.72
N THR A 219 14.73 -8.42 -9.05
CA THR A 219 14.86 -8.66 -7.61
C THR A 219 15.95 -9.70 -7.34
N GLY A 220 16.76 -9.42 -6.34
CA GLY A 220 17.64 -10.28 -5.58
C GLY A 220 17.49 -9.95 -4.09
N GLU A 221 17.99 -10.83 -3.22
CA GLU A 221 17.80 -10.69 -1.77
C GLU A 221 19.06 -10.17 -1.05
N GLN A 222 20.04 -9.65 -1.81
CA GLN A 222 21.36 -9.34 -1.27
C GLN A 222 21.47 -7.98 -0.56
N THR A 223 20.72 -6.97 -1.01
CA THR A 223 20.80 -5.61 -0.45
C THR A 223 19.41 -5.00 -0.25
N VAL A 224 19.27 -4.07 0.70
CA VAL A 224 18.03 -3.31 0.92
C VAL A 224 17.61 -2.57 -0.35
N ALA A 225 18.56 -1.92 -1.03
CA ALA A 225 18.32 -1.18 -2.27
C ALA A 225 17.78 -2.05 -3.41
N ASN A 226 18.18 -3.31 -3.47
CA ASN A 226 17.71 -4.23 -4.50
C ASN A 226 16.31 -4.81 -4.21
N ARG A 227 15.99 -5.00 -2.91
CA ARG A 227 14.70 -5.54 -2.46
C ARG A 227 13.55 -4.55 -2.65
N LEU A 228 13.85 -3.25 -2.58
CA LEU A 228 12.89 -2.17 -2.71
C LEU A 228 12.84 -1.57 -4.12
N SER A 229 11.75 -0.87 -4.41
CA SER A 229 11.47 -0.20 -5.68
C SER A 229 10.63 1.06 -5.44
N TRP A 230 10.39 1.84 -6.50
CA TRP A 230 9.46 2.98 -6.46
C TRP A 230 8.07 2.59 -5.91
N TRP A 231 7.62 1.35 -6.13
CA TRP A 231 6.31 0.81 -5.71
C TRP A 231 6.12 0.82 -4.18
N ASP A 232 7.22 0.74 -3.43
CA ASP A 232 7.18 0.73 -1.97
C ASP A 232 6.97 2.14 -1.38
N PHE A 233 7.20 3.19 -2.19
CA PHE A 233 7.04 4.60 -1.82
C PHE A 233 5.75 5.21 -2.36
N ILE A 234 5.31 4.79 -3.54
CA ILE A 234 4.10 5.31 -4.17
C ILE A 234 3.41 4.22 -4.99
N GLN A 235 2.10 4.11 -4.80
CA GLN A 235 1.22 3.36 -5.68
C GLN A 235 0.11 4.33 -6.09
N SER A 236 0.10 4.74 -7.36
CA SER A 236 -0.90 5.69 -7.85
C SER A 236 -1.31 5.36 -9.26
N SER A 237 -2.59 5.51 -9.57
CA SER A 237 -3.07 5.49 -10.96
C SER A 237 -2.64 6.71 -11.77
N GLU A 238 -2.12 7.75 -11.13
CA GLU A 238 -1.63 8.97 -11.78
C GLU A 238 -0.23 8.79 -12.37
N LEU A 239 0.55 7.84 -11.87
CA LEU A 239 1.81 7.44 -12.50
C LEU A 239 1.48 6.71 -13.82
N LYS A 240 1.66 7.42 -14.93
CA LYS A 240 1.48 6.91 -16.28
C LYS A 240 2.83 6.83 -16.96
N ARG A 241 3.09 5.71 -17.65
CA ARG A 241 4.25 5.64 -18.54
C ARG A 241 3.96 6.56 -19.71
N ASN A 242 4.88 7.47 -19.98
CA ASN A 242 4.89 8.17 -21.26
C ASN A 242 5.26 7.12 -22.32
N ASN A 243 4.30 6.76 -23.17
CA ASN A 243 4.53 5.88 -24.31
C ASN A 243 5.28 6.62 -25.41
#